data_AF-A0A7C3A3J7-F1
#
_entry.id   AF-A0A7C3A3J7-F1
#
_cell.length_a   1.000
_cell.length_b   1.000
_cell.length_c   1.000
_cell.angle_alpha   90.00
_cell.angle_beta   90.00
_cell.angle_gamma   90.00
#
_symmetry.space_group_name_H-M   'P 1'
#
loop_
_entity.id
_entity.type
_entity.pdbx_description
1 polymer ?
#
loop_
_entity_poly.entity_id
_entity_poly.type
_entity_poly.pdbx_seq_one_letter_code
_entity_poly.pdbx_strand_id
1 'polypeptide(L)'
;MPGCLVVVAVDLCDVTLRVLGSFDAQRILEVLSVWGKLTVKEVSEKVSVGRRSAEQILNSLLSVGLVEVKDGRYMLSSSRRVEALKSFYVETVVQNIELYIAKLLSEADELGSKLREAVDKFIKRYYPILKEKFYWSMMVLEELAEKCGTNQPL
;
A
#
# COMPACT_ATOMS: atom_id res chain seq x y z
N MET A 1 -16.09 -12.75 -49.03
CA MET A 1 -15.98 -13.65 -47.86
C MET A 1 -15.84 -12.78 -46.62
N PRO A 2 -16.76 -12.84 -45.64
CA PRO A 2 -16.63 -12.03 -44.44
C PRO A 2 -15.57 -12.66 -43.52
N GLY A 3 -14.57 -11.87 -43.13
CA GLY A 3 -13.53 -12.27 -42.19
C GLY A 3 -14.14 -12.51 -40.82
N CYS A 4 -13.97 -13.73 -40.32
CA CYS A 4 -14.36 -14.11 -38.97
C CYS A 4 -13.45 -13.37 -37.99
N LEU A 5 -14.00 -12.38 -37.29
CA LEU A 5 -13.34 -11.75 -36.14
C LEU A 5 -13.23 -12.81 -35.04
N VAL A 6 -12.03 -13.38 -34.90
CA VAL A 6 -11.70 -14.23 -33.75
C VAL A 6 -11.65 -13.33 -32.52
N VAL A 7 -12.76 -13.25 -31.81
CA VAL A 7 -12.78 -12.69 -30.45
C VAL A 7 -12.11 -13.73 -29.56
N VAL A 8 -10.82 -13.55 -29.27
CA VAL A 8 -10.13 -14.38 -28.29
C VAL A 8 -10.80 -14.12 -26.95
N ALA A 9 -11.59 -15.08 -26.47
CA ALA A 9 -12.15 -15.04 -25.13
C ALA A 9 -10.98 -15.04 -24.14
N VAL A 10 -10.72 -13.89 -23.53
CA VAL A 10 -9.69 -13.75 -22.50
C VAL A 10 -10.17 -14.52 -21.27
N ASP A 11 -9.39 -15.50 -20.84
CA ASP A 11 -9.67 -16.25 -19.61
C ASP A 11 -9.48 -15.31 -18.41
N LEU A 12 -10.60 -14.88 -17.81
CA LEU A 12 -10.60 -14.00 -16.65
C LEU A 12 -9.92 -14.64 -15.44
N CYS A 13 -9.92 -15.98 -15.31
CA CYS A 13 -9.24 -16.68 -14.23
C CYS A 13 -7.71 -16.51 -14.36
N ASP A 14 -7.18 -16.69 -15.57
CA ASP A 14 -5.76 -16.50 -15.86
C ASP A 14 -5.33 -15.05 -15.64
N VAL A 15 -6.12 -14.08 -16.13
CA VAL A 15 -5.85 -12.65 -15.85
C VAL A 15 -5.86 -12.36 -14.36
N THR A 16 -6.83 -12.91 -13.62
CA THR A 16 -6.91 -12.73 -12.16
C THR A 16 -5.69 -13.31 -11.46
N LEU A 17 -5.26 -14.51 -11.83
CA LEU A 17 -4.08 -15.16 -11.24
C LEU A 17 -2.80 -14.38 -11.53
N ARG A 18 -2.62 -13.88 -12.76
CA ARG A 18 -1.45 -13.04 -13.10
C ARG A 18 -1.44 -11.73 -12.33
N VAL A 19 -2.59 -11.07 -12.22
CA VAL A 19 -2.71 -9.81 -11.48
C VAL A 19 -2.43 -10.03 -10.01
N LEU A 20 -3.02 -11.07 -9.39
CA LEU A 20 -2.76 -11.39 -7.99
C LEU A 20 -1.32 -11.90 -7.75
N GLY A 21 -0.70 -12.55 -8.73
CA GLY A 21 0.70 -12.97 -8.65
C GLY A 21 1.71 -11.82 -8.71
N SER A 22 1.27 -10.60 -9.07
CA SER A 22 2.15 -9.42 -9.13
C SER A 22 2.35 -8.80 -7.75
N PHE A 23 3.61 -8.67 -7.35
CA PHE A 23 4.00 -8.01 -6.10
C PHE A 23 3.48 -6.56 -6.02
N ASP A 24 3.57 -5.79 -7.11
CA ASP A 24 3.09 -4.41 -7.13
C ASP A 24 1.57 -4.33 -7.04
N ALA A 25 0.84 -5.29 -7.60
CA ALA A 25 -0.61 -5.37 -7.45
C ALA A 25 -1.01 -5.65 -6.00
N GLN A 26 -0.31 -6.58 -5.32
CA GLN A 26 -0.54 -6.83 -3.89
C GLN A 26 -0.28 -5.56 -3.07
N ARG A 27 0.78 -4.80 -3.36
CA ARG A 27 1.08 -3.54 -2.67
C ARG A 27 0.02 -2.46 -2.91
N ILE A 28 -0.54 -2.37 -4.12
CA ILE A 28 -1.64 -1.44 -4.41
C ILE A 28 -2.90 -1.84 -3.63
N LEU A 29 -3.24 -3.14 -3.60
CA LEU A 29 -4.36 -3.65 -2.83
C LEU A 29 -4.21 -3.40 -1.32
N GLU A 30 -3.01 -3.61 -0.78
CA GLU A 30 -2.65 -3.25 0.61
C GLU A 30 -2.89 -1.75 0.87
N VAL A 31 -2.33 -0.89 0.01
CA VAL A 31 -2.45 0.57 0.16
C VAL A 31 -3.91 1.03 0.07
N LEU A 32 -4.71 0.47 -0.84
CA LEU A 32 -6.15 0.77 -0.93
C LEU A 32 -6.92 0.22 0.27
N SER A 33 -6.51 -0.90 0.86
CA SER A 33 -7.10 -1.42 2.10
C SER A 33 -6.89 -0.46 3.27
N VAL A 34 -5.70 0.15 3.35
CA VAL A 34 -5.30 1.07 4.42
C VAL A 34 -5.90 2.46 4.25
N TRP A 35 -5.88 3.01 3.03
CA TRP A 35 -6.27 4.41 2.77
C TRP A 35 -7.69 4.57 2.21
N GLY A 36 -8.32 3.49 1.76
CA GLY A 36 -9.66 3.50 1.18
C GLY A 36 -9.67 3.97 -0.27
N LYS A 37 -9.72 5.29 -0.50
CA LYS A 37 -9.92 5.91 -1.83
C LYS A 37 -8.74 6.78 -2.23
N LEU A 38 -8.08 6.45 -3.34
CA LEU A 38 -6.88 7.14 -3.80
C LEU A 38 -6.90 7.45 -5.30
N THR A 39 -6.30 8.56 -5.69
CA THR A 39 -5.94 8.85 -7.09
C THR A 39 -4.73 8.01 -7.53
N VAL A 40 -4.52 7.86 -8.84
CA VAL A 40 -3.33 7.21 -9.41
C VAL A 40 -2.03 7.81 -8.87
N LYS A 41 -2.00 9.14 -8.71
CA LYS A 41 -0.84 9.86 -8.15
C LYS A 41 -0.55 9.40 -6.72
N GLU A 42 -1.56 9.37 -5.86
CA GLU A 42 -1.40 8.97 -4.47
C GLU A 42 -0.99 7.49 -4.33
N VAL A 43 -1.54 6.61 -5.18
CA VAL A 43 -1.13 5.19 -5.24
C VAL A 43 0.34 5.08 -5.65
N SER A 44 0.73 5.77 -6.72
CA SER A 44 2.12 5.80 -7.23
C SER A 44 3.10 6.25 -6.16
N GLU A 45 2.77 7.30 -5.40
CA GLU A 45 3.62 7.81 -4.32
C GLU A 45 3.72 6.82 -3.15
N LYS A 46 2.61 6.21 -2.72
CA LYS A 46 2.56 5.30 -1.55
C LYS A 46 3.18 3.94 -1.82
N VAL A 47 3.07 3.45 -3.06
CA VAL A 47 3.67 2.18 -3.48
C VAL A 47 5.09 2.39 -4.06
N SER A 48 5.50 3.64 -4.28
CA SER A 48 6.81 4.00 -4.84
C SER A 48 7.05 3.36 -6.22
N VAL A 49 6.02 3.38 -7.06
CA VAL A 49 6.06 2.90 -8.46
C VAL A 49 5.75 4.05 -9.40
N GLY A 50 6.22 3.97 -10.65
CA GLY A 50 5.95 5.00 -11.65
C GLY A 50 4.44 5.17 -11.90
N ARG A 51 3.99 6.40 -12.16
CA ARG A 51 2.56 6.73 -12.36
C ARG A 51 1.91 5.87 -13.45
N ARG A 52 2.61 5.65 -14.56
CA ARG A 52 2.13 4.82 -15.68
C ARG A 52 1.97 3.35 -15.26
N SER A 53 2.91 2.82 -14.49
CA SER A 53 2.84 1.45 -13.97
C SER A 53 1.69 1.31 -12.98
N ALA A 54 1.52 2.27 -12.06
CA ALA A 54 0.39 2.30 -11.14
C ALA A 54 -0.95 2.28 -11.90
N GLU A 55 -1.08 3.10 -12.95
CA GLU A 55 -2.27 3.14 -13.79
C GLU A 55 -2.53 1.81 -14.51
N GLN A 56 -1.51 1.19 -15.10
CA GLN A 56 -1.63 -0.12 -15.76
C GLN A 56 -2.08 -1.21 -14.79
N ILE A 57 -1.53 -1.24 -13.58
CA ILE A 57 -1.88 -2.23 -12.57
C ILE A 57 -3.30 -1.97 -12.05
N LEU A 58 -3.66 -0.72 -11.78
CA LEU A 58 -5.02 -0.34 -11.36
C LEU A 58 -6.06 -0.72 -12.42
N ASN A 59 -5.77 -0.49 -13.71
CA ASN A 59 -6.65 -0.91 -14.81
C ASN A 59 -6.79 -2.44 -14.88
N SER A 60 -5.72 -3.18 -14.59
CA SER A 60 -5.74 -4.64 -14.54
C SER A 60 -6.53 -5.17 -13.33
N LEU A 61 -6.42 -4.50 -12.18
CA LEU A 61 -7.23 -4.80 -10.99
C LEU A 61 -8.72 -4.47 -11.21
N LEU A 62 -9.00 -3.40 -11.97
CA LEU A 62 -10.35 -2.96 -12.32
C LEU A 62 -11.02 -3.97 -13.25
N SER A 63 -10.30 -4.49 -14.25
CA SER A 63 -10.84 -5.46 -15.20
C SER A 63 -11.23 -6.80 -14.55
N VAL A 64 -10.59 -7.17 -13.44
CA VAL A 64 -10.91 -8.38 -12.66
C VAL A 64 -11.84 -8.10 -11.48
N GLY A 65 -12.31 -6.86 -11.31
CA GLY A 65 -13.31 -6.49 -10.29
C GLY A 65 -12.77 -6.45 -8.86
N LEU A 66 -11.45 -6.33 -8.66
CA LEU A 66 -10.85 -6.18 -7.32
C LEU A 66 -10.89 -4.73 -6.83
N VAL A 67 -10.88 -3.78 -7.76
CA VAL A 67 -11.01 -2.34 -7.48
C VAL A 67 -12.16 -1.74 -8.27
N GLU A 68 -12.67 -0.60 -7.82
CA GLU A 68 -13.68 0.21 -8.49
C GLU A 68 -13.25 1.69 -8.49
N VAL A 69 -13.84 2.48 -9.39
CA VAL A 69 -13.57 3.92 -9.48
C VAL A 69 -14.80 4.70 -9.03
N LYS A 70 -14.61 5.58 -8.06
CA LYS A 70 -15.64 6.50 -7.55
C LYS A 70 -15.07 7.90 -7.44
N ASP A 71 -15.74 8.88 -8.03
CA ASP A 71 -15.34 10.30 -8.02
C ASP A 71 -13.89 10.51 -8.50
N GLY A 72 -13.47 9.78 -9.53
CA GLY A 72 -12.12 9.84 -10.10
C GLY A 72 -11.02 9.21 -9.23
N ARG A 73 -11.39 8.45 -8.19
CA ARG A 73 -10.47 7.76 -7.27
C ARG A 73 -10.72 6.25 -7.29
N TYR A 74 -9.65 5.48 -7.19
CA TYR A 74 -9.67 4.04 -7.06
C TYR A 74 -9.88 3.63 -5.61
N MET A 75 -10.66 2.58 -5.40
CA MET A 75 -10.85 1.92 -4.11
C MET A 75 -11.05 0.44 -4.31
N LEU A 76 -10.93 -0.35 -3.24
CA LEU A 76 -11.34 -1.74 -3.28
C LEU A 76 -12.83 -1.85 -3.60
N SER A 77 -13.18 -2.86 -4.41
CA SER A 77 -14.58 -3.15 -4.73
C SER A 77 -15.38 -3.50 -3.47
N SER A 78 -16.65 -3.11 -3.45
CA SER A 78 -17.61 -3.40 -2.38
C SER A 78 -18.12 -4.86 -2.31
N SER A 79 -17.58 -5.75 -3.15
CA SER A 79 -17.99 -7.17 -3.12
C SER A 79 -17.55 -7.87 -1.83
N ARG A 80 -18.37 -8.81 -1.33
CA ARG A 80 -18.07 -9.57 -0.10
C ARG A 80 -16.69 -10.24 -0.12
N ARG A 81 -16.24 -10.72 -1.28
CA ARG A 81 -14.92 -11.34 -1.44
C ARG A 81 -13.79 -10.33 -1.23
N VAL A 82 -13.95 -9.13 -1.75
CA VAL A 82 -12.94 -8.07 -1.63
C VAL A 82 -12.94 -7.45 -0.23
N GLU A 83 -14.09 -7.38 0.45
CA GLU A 83 -14.12 -7.02 1.88
C GLU A 83 -13.32 -8.00 2.75
N ALA A 84 -13.42 -9.31 2.49
CA ALA A 84 -12.57 -10.29 3.19
C ALA A 84 -11.07 -10.09 2.90
N LEU A 85 -10.72 -9.77 1.65
CA LEU A 85 -9.35 -9.44 1.27
C LEU A 85 -8.83 -8.18 1.98
N LYS A 86 -9.68 -7.16 2.10
CA LYS A 86 -9.38 -5.93 2.85
C LYS A 86 -9.08 -6.22 4.31
N SER A 87 -9.93 -7.01 4.98
CA SER A 87 -9.70 -7.43 6.36
C SER A 87 -8.36 -8.16 6.51
N PHE A 88 -8.07 -9.10 5.61
CA PHE A 88 -6.79 -9.81 5.60
C PHE A 88 -5.59 -8.85 5.51
N TYR A 89 -5.61 -7.89 4.59
CA TYR A 89 -4.53 -6.90 4.47
C TYR A 89 -4.39 -6.04 5.72
N VAL A 90 -5.50 -5.52 6.25
CA VAL A 90 -5.46 -4.66 7.45
C VAL A 90 -4.91 -5.43 8.66
N GLU A 91 -5.38 -6.66 8.89
CA GLU A 91 -4.89 -7.50 9.98
C GLU A 91 -3.39 -7.82 9.83
N THR A 92 -2.97 -8.20 8.61
CA THR A 92 -1.56 -8.48 8.30
C THR A 92 -0.67 -7.26 8.51
N VAL A 93 -1.13 -6.08 8.06
CA VAL A 93 -0.40 -4.81 8.26
C VAL A 93 -0.28 -4.49 9.74
N VAL A 94 -1.37 -4.63 10.52
CA VAL A 94 -1.36 -4.35 11.96
C VAL A 94 -0.37 -5.25 12.69
N GLN A 95 -0.37 -6.56 12.41
CA GLN A 95 0.58 -7.51 13.00
C GLN A 95 2.04 -7.16 12.67
N ASN A 96 2.30 -6.78 11.41
CA ASN A 96 3.66 -6.45 10.97
C ASN A 96 4.14 -5.06 11.41
N ILE A 97 3.22 -4.12 11.65
CA ILE A 97 3.55 -2.77 12.12
C ILE A 97 4.22 -2.82 13.49
N GLU A 98 3.74 -3.65 14.41
CA GLU A 98 4.34 -3.80 15.75
C GLU A 98 5.81 -4.23 15.66
N LEU A 99 6.08 -5.26 14.84
CA LEU A 99 7.43 -5.76 14.59
C LEU A 99 8.32 -4.68 13.95
N TYR A 100 7.77 -3.91 13.02
CA TYR A 100 8.52 -2.86 12.33
C TYR A 100 8.83 -1.67 13.24
N ILE A 101 7.88 -1.27 14.10
CA ILE A 101 8.12 -0.26 15.15
C ILE A 101 9.23 -0.73 16.07
N ALA A 102 9.13 -1.96 16.59
CA ALA A 102 10.15 -2.51 17.49
C ALA A 102 11.54 -2.51 16.84
N LYS A 103 11.61 -2.90 15.55
CA LYS A 103 12.84 -2.87 14.76
C LYS A 103 13.42 -1.45 14.63
N LEU A 104 12.60 -0.46 14.28
CA LEU A 104 13.05 0.93 14.15
C LEU A 104 13.55 1.50 15.48
N LEU A 105 12.94 1.12 16.61
CA LEU A 105 13.40 1.51 17.93
C LEU A 105 14.72 0.84 18.31
N SER A 106 14.90 -0.46 18.00
CA SER A 106 16.12 -1.19 18.35
C SER A 106 17.33 -0.80 17.48
N GLU A 107 17.09 -0.42 16.22
CA GLU A 107 18.14 -0.06 15.26
C GLU A 107 18.37 1.46 15.18
N ALA A 108 17.74 2.25 16.07
CA ALA A 108 17.76 3.71 16.00
C ALA A 108 19.19 4.29 16.00
N ASP A 109 20.04 3.81 16.90
CA ASP A 109 21.43 4.25 17.01
C ASP A 109 22.26 3.88 15.78
N GLU A 110 22.01 2.69 15.21
CA GLU A 110 22.70 2.21 14.00
C GLU A 110 22.29 3.01 12.76
N LEU A 111 21.00 3.37 12.68
CA LEU A 111 20.45 4.14 11.56
C LEU A 111 20.88 5.60 11.61
N GLY A 112 21.02 6.19 12.81
CA GLY A 112 21.42 7.58 13.01
C GLY A 112 20.59 8.54 12.15
N SER A 113 21.24 9.32 11.29
CA SER A 113 20.56 10.29 10.41
C SER A 113 19.61 9.65 9.38
N LYS A 114 19.76 8.36 9.07
CA LYS A 114 18.85 7.62 8.17
C LYS A 114 17.53 7.23 8.85
N LEU A 115 17.47 7.26 10.19
CA LEU A 115 16.26 6.93 10.94
C LEU A 115 15.11 7.83 10.52
N ARG A 116 15.37 9.13 10.33
CA ARG A 116 14.35 10.10 9.90
C ARG A 116 13.69 9.70 8.59
N GLU A 117 14.48 9.37 7.58
CA GLU A 117 13.94 8.96 6.28
C GLU A 117 13.14 7.65 6.39
N ALA A 118 13.59 6.71 7.22
CA ALA A 118 12.90 5.44 7.44
C ALA A 118 11.54 5.63 8.15
N VAL A 119 11.52 6.47 9.19
CA VAL A 119 10.30 6.83 9.93
C VAL A 119 9.33 7.60 9.02
N ASP A 120 9.79 8.60 8.28
CA ASP A 120 8.95 9.38 7.36
C ASP A 120 8.30 8.48 6.29
N LYS A 121 9.07 7.55 5.70
CA LYS A 121 8.54 6.58 4.74
C LYS A 121 7.49 5.66 5.37
N PHE A 122 7.76 5.18 6.58
CA PHE A 122 6.86 4.30 7.32
C PHE A 122 5.52 4.99 7.64
N ILE A 123 5.59 6.19 8.22
CA ILE A 123 4.43 7.00 8.56
C ILE A 123 3.65 7.36 7.31
N LYS A 124 4.31 7.86 6.27
CA LYS A 124 3.65 8.22 5.00
C LYS A 124 2.88 7.05 4.38
N ARG A 125 3.34 5.81 4.55
CA ARG A 125 2.68 4.63 4.01
C ARG A 125 1.51 4.14 4.86
N TYR A 126 1.63 4.19 6.19
CA TYR A 126 0.69 3.53 7.12
C TYR A 126 -0.05 4.48 8.06
N TYR A 127 0.01 5.79 7.83
CA TYR A 127 -0.57 6.82 8.70
C TYR A 127 -1.99 6.52 9.22
N PRO A 128 -2.97 6.06 8.41
CA PRO A 128 -4.31 5.77 8.93
C PRO A 128 -4.29 4.73 10.06
N ILE A 129 -3.54 3.64 9.88
CA ILE A 129 -3.43 2.57 10.87
C ILE A 129 -2.61 3.03 12.08
N LEU A 130 -1.51 3.75 11.84
CA LEU A 130 -0.68 4.30 12.91
C LEU A 130 -1.46 5.27 13.78
N LYS A 131 -2.21 6.19 13.18
CA LYS A 131 -3.04 7.16 13.90
C LYS A 131 -4.12 6.50 14.74
N GLU A 132 -4.76 5.45 14.22
CA GLU A 132 -5.87 4.79 14.90
C GLU A 132 -5.40 3.83 16.01
N LYS A 133 -4.34 3.05 15.74
CA LYS A 133 -3.96 1.91 16.60
C LYS A 133 -2.61 2.06 17.29
N PHE A 134 -1.72 2.90 16.77
CA PHE A 134 -0.32 3.02 17.23
C PHE A 134 0.11 4.47 17.42
N TYR A 135 -0.82 5.35 17.82
CA TYR A 135 -0.59 6.80 17.86
C TYR A 135 0.63 7.16 18.72
N TRP A 136 0.72 6.60 19.92
CA TRP A 136 1.85 6.85 20.82
C TRP A 136 3.17 6.35 20.26
N SER A 137 3.19 5.15 19.68
CA SER A 137 4.40 4.60 19.05
C SER A 137 4.87 5.44 17.86
N MET A 138 3.94 5.97 17.07
CA MET A 138 4.23 6.91 15.99
C MET A 138 4.90 8.18 16.52
N MET A 139 4.32 8.81 17.57
CA MET A 139 4.90 10.02 18.19
C MET A 139 6.30 9.78 18.75
N VAL A 140 6.53 8.63 19.42
CA VAL A 140 7.85 8.26 19.95
C VAL A 140 8.88 8.10 18.83
N LEU A 141 8.50 7.46 17.72
CA LEU A 141 9.38 7.31 16.56
C LEU A 141 9.72 8.67 15.91
N GLU A 142 8.75 9.59 15.82
CA GLU A 142 8.99 10.94 15.31
C GLU A 142 9.97 11.72 16.20
N GLU A 143 9.77 11.71 17.52
CA GLU A 143 10.65 12.38 18.48
C GLU A 143 12.08 11.82 18.42
N LEU A 144 12.21 10.49 18.35
CA LEU A 144 13.50 9.82 18.23
C LEU A 144 14.21 10.20 16.93
N ALA A 145 13.48 10.20 15.81
CA ALA A 145 14.01 10.59 14.52
C ALA A 145 14.48 12.06 14.48
N GLU A 146 13.82 12.96 15.19
CA GLU A 146 14.24 14.37 15.32
C GLU A 146 15.55 14.52 16.11
N LYS A 147 15.69 13.79 17.22
CA LYS A 147 16.91 13.77 18.03
C LYS A 147 18.10 13.22 17.25
N CYS A 148 17.92 12.10 16.53
CA CYS A 148 18.97 11.51 15.70
C CYS A 148 19.36 12.39 14.49
N GLY A 149 18.45 13.25 14.02
CA GLY A 149 18.71 14.18 12.92
C GLY A 149 19.43 15.47 13.32
N THR A 150 19.53 15.79 14.61
CA THR A 150 20.00 17.10 15.09
C THR A 150 21.38 17.11 15.76
N ASN A 151 22.11 15.99 15.82
CA ASN A 151 23.39 15.89 16.56
C ASN A 151 23.28 16.43 18.01
N GLN A 152 22.11 16.33 18.65
CA GLN A 152 22.00 16.63 20.07
C GLN A 152 22.32 15.37 20.87
N PRO A 153 23.29 15.41 21.81
CA PRO A 153 23.54 14.28 22.69
C PRO A 153 22.33 14.06 23.61
N LEU A 154 22.04 12.78 23.87
CA LEU A 154 21.02 12.30 24.82
C LEU A 154 21.28 12.82 26.24
#